data_AF-A0A258IBN9-F1
#
_entry.id   AF-A0A258IBN9-F1
#
_cell.length_a   1.000
_cell.length_b   1.000
_cell.length_c   1.000
_cell.angle_alpha   90.00
_cell.angle_beta   90.00
_cell.angle_gamma   90.00
#
_symmetry.space_group_name_H-M   'P 1'
#
loop_
_entity.id
_entity.type
_entity.pdbx_description
1 polymer ?
#
loop_
_entity_poly.entity_id
_entity_poly.type
_entity_poly.pdbx_seq_one_letter_code
_entity_poly.pdbx_strand_id
1 'polypeptide(L)'
;MVGLREIAADAAVDPSLVSRYFGSKKHLFLAVVEDLGDCSEFTTESRGNFGARAARQLFGDESNGVQMAWIGLMVQSASSPKAADILRHAAAERFFKPLAEWIGGAAAEPKANLIASLLMGLIIIRQSTGVLGSTSQADLLFAMLAEQIQGIIDA
;
A
#
# COMPACT_ATOMS: atom_id res chain seq x y z
N MET A 1 3.04 -12.79 17.82
CA MET A 1 2.43 -13.36 16.59
C MET A 1 0.97 -13.64 16.91
N VAL A 2 0.03 -13.03 16.18
CA VAL A 2 -1.41 -13.26 16.40
C VAL A 2 -1.85 -14.58 15.74
N GLY A 3 -2.58 -15.43 16.45
CA GLY A 3 -3.11 -16.71 15.96
C GLY A 3 -4.48 -16.60 15.28
N LEU A 4 -4.87 -17.59 14.46
CA LEU A 4 -6.19 -17.62 13.78
C LEU A 4 -7.37 -17.53 14.77
N ARG A 5 -7.21 -18.09 15.97
CA ARG A 5 -8.20 -18.01 17.05
C ARG A 5 -8.34 -16.60 17.63
N GLU A 6 -7.24 -15.85 17.73
CA GLU A 6 -7.26 -14.47 18.21
C GLU A 6 -7.90 -13.55 17.17
N ILE A 7 -7.60 -13.74 15.88
CA ILE A 7 -8.25 -13.00 14.78
C ILE A 7 -9.77 -13.25 14.78
N ALA A 8 -10.19 -14.51 14.96
CA ALA A 8 -11.61 -14.86 15.00
C ALA A 8 -12.32 -14.24 16.22
N ALA A 9 -11.66 -14.23 17.39
CA ALA A 9 -12.17 -13.59 18.60
C ALA A 9 -12.34 -12.07 18.41
N ASP A 10 -11.36 -11.41 17.77
CA ASP A 10 -11.39 -9.97 17.49
C ASP A 10 -12.50 -9.61 16.48
N ALA A 11 -12.72 -10.47 15.49
CA ALA A 11 -13.81 -10.35 14.52
C ALA A 11 -15.18 -10.85 15.04
N ALA A 12 -15.27 -11.28 16.31
CA ALA A 12 -16.47 -11.85 16.92
C ALA A 12 -17.11 -13.03 16.14
N VAL A 13 -16.28 -13.86 15.48
CA VAL A 13 -16.71 -15.03 14.68
C VAL A 13 -16.12 -16.33 15.22
N ASP A 14 -16.76 -17.46 14.88
CA ASP A 14 -16.24 -18.78 15.24
C ASP A 14 -14.93 -19.08 14.48
N PRO A 15 -13.84 -19.49 15.17
CA PRO A 15 -12.56 -19.83 14.53
C PRO A 15 -12.67 -20.91 13.43
N SER A 16 -13.66 -21.81 13.54
CA SER A 16 -13.94 -22.83 12.52
C SER A 16 -14.41 -22.22 11.20
N LEU A 17 -15.06 -21.05 11.22
CA LEU A 17 -15.44 -20.33 9.99
C LEU A 17 -14.20 -19.80 9.28
N VAL A 18 -13.23 -19.25 10.01
CA VAL A 18 -11.97 -18.78 9.42
C VAL A 18 -11.19 -19.96 8.81
N SER A 19 -11.16 -21.11 9.50
CA SER A 19 -10.58 -22.33 8.95
C SER A 19 -11.37 -22.91 7.77
N ARG A 20 -12.68 -22.70 7.70
CA ARG A 20 -13.53 -23.21 6.61
C ARG A 20 -13.46 -22.35 5.35
N TYR A 21 -13.43 -21.02 5.50
CA TYR A 21 -13.39 -20.08 4.37
C TYR A 21 -11.97 -19.89 3.82
N PHE A 22 -10.97 -19.85 4.70
CA PHE A 22 -9.60 -19.56 4.28
C PHE A 22 -8.70 -20.79 4.41
N GLY A 23 -9.03 -21.79 5.22
CA GLY A 23 -8.20 -23.00 5.39
C GLY A 23 -6.97 -22.76 6.25
N SER A 24 -6.12 -21.80 5.86
CA SER A 24 -4.87 -21.47 6.55
C SER A 24 -4.67 -19.97 6.70
N LYS A 25 -3.85 -19.56 7.68
CA LYS A 25 -3.44 -18.17 7.87
C LYS A 25 -2.83 -17.55 6.60
N LYS A 26 -2.18 -18.38 5.77
CA LYS A 26 -1.60 -17.98 4.48
C LYS A 26 -2.68 -17.56 3.48
N HIS A 27 -3.76 -18.32 3.38
CA HIS A 27 -4.87 -18.01 2.46
C HIS A 27 -5.72 -16.84 2.96
N LEU A 28 -5.87 -16.67 4.28
CA LEU A 28 -6.48 -15.47 4.84
C LEU A 28 -5.64 -14.23 4.49
N PHE A 29 -4.31 -14.33 4.64
CA PHE A 29 -3.40 -13.24 4.25
C PHE A 29 -3.48 -12.95 2.75
N LEU A 30 -3.54 -13.98 1.90
CA LEU A 30 -3.74 -13.83 0.46
C LEU A 30 -5.06 -13.12 0.14
N ALA A 31 -6.16 -13.56 0.73
CA ALA A 31 -7.48 -12.97 0.49
C ALA A 31 -7.51 -11.49 0.87
N VAL A 32 -6.84 -11.11 1.97
CA VAL A 32 -6.69 -9.70 2.36
C VAL A 32 -5.82 -8.94 1.36
N VAL A 33 -4.69 -9.51 0.91
CA VAL A 33 -3.82 -8.88 -0.09
C VAL A 33 -4.51 -8.74 -1.46
N GLU A 34 -5.39 -9.67 -1.82
CA GLU A 34 -6.23 -9.61 -3.02
C GLU A 34 -7.36 -8.56 -2.91
N ASP A 35 -7.87 -8.33 -1.70
CA ASP A 35 -8.91 -7.34 -1.41
C ASP A 35 -8.36 -5.91 -1.30
N LEU A 36 -7.06 -5.74 -0.98
CA LEU A 36 -6.39 -4.44 -1.13
C LEU A 36 -6.52 -4.01 -2.59
N GLY A 37 -7.19 -2.90 -2.87
CA GLY A 37 -7.49 -2.43 -4.23
C GLY A 37 -6.30 -2.45 -5.20
N ASP A 38 -6.59 -2.41 -6.49
CA ASP A 38 -5.56 -2.29 -7.52
C ASP A 38 -5.17 -0.82 -7.75
N CYS A 39 -4.14 -0.61 -8.57
CA CYS A 39 -3.72 0.74 -8.94
C CYS A 39 -4.74 1.49 -9.82
N SER A 40 -5.92 0.92 -10.11
CA SER A 40 -6.86 1.45 -11.10
C SER A 40 -7.41 2.83 -10.71
N GLU A 41 -7.60 3.08 -9.41
CA GLU A 41 -8.03 4.39 -8.88
C GLU A 41 -7.06 5.52 -9.25
N PHE A 42 -5.77 5.20 -9.38
CA PHE A 42 -4.76 6.19 -9.74
C PHE A 42 -4.66 6.44 -11.24
N THR A 43 -5.02 5.44 -12.05
CA THR A 43 -4.80 5.39 -13.49
C THR A 43 -6.03 5.74 -14.33
N THR A 44 -7.21 5.88 -13.71
CA THR A 44 -8.46 6.23 -14.44
C THR A 44 -8.52 7.69 -14.90
N GLU A 45 -7.73 8.58 -14.29
CA GLU A 45 -7.81 10.03 -14.51
C GLU A 45 -6.57 10.61 -15.19
N SER A 46 -6.69 11.87 -15.65
CA SER A 46 -5.59 12.64 -16.25
C SER A 46 -4.33 12.70 -15.37
N ARG A 47 -3.18 12.71 -16.04
CA ARG A 47 -1.82 12.70 -15.45
C ARG A 47 -1.48 13.94 -14.64
N GLY A 48 -2.10 15.09 -14.94
CA GLY A 48 -1.70 16.40 -14.38
C GLY A 48 -1.92 16.59 -12.88
N ASN A 49 -2.70 15.72 -12.23
CA ASN A 49 -2.99 15.79 -10.78
C ASN A 49 -2.59 14.51 -10.04
N PHE A 50 -1.82 13.63 -10.67
CA PHE A 50 -1.48 12.32 -10.08
C PHE A 50 -0.72 12.47 -8.76
N GLY A 51 0.25 13.39 -8.69
CA GLY A 51 1.02 13.62 -7.47
C GLY A 51 0.14 14.03 -6.28
N ALA A 52 -0.80 14.94 -6.50
CA ALA A 52 -1.74 15.38 -5.47
C ALA A 52 -2.70 14.27 -5.01
N ARG A 53 -3.14 13.41 -5.94
CA ARG A 53 -3.98 12.24 -5.59
C ARG A 53 -3.21 11.20 -4.80
N ALA A 54 -2.00 10.84 -5.24
CA ALA A 54 -1.13 9.90 -4.55
C ALA A 54 -0.80 10.35 -3.13
N ALA A 55 -0.46 11.64 -2.96
CA ALA A 55 -0.27 12.23 -1.65
C ALA A 55 -1.57 12.21 -0.83
N ARG A 56 -2.73 12.48 -1.44
CA ARG A 56 -4.01 12.49 -0.71
C ARG A 56 -4.40 11.12 -0.20
N GLN A 57 -4.17 10.06 -0.97
CA GLN A 57 -4.44 8.71 -0.48
C GLN A 57 -3.53 8.33 0.70
N LEU A 58 -2.32 8.87 0.74
CA LEU A 58 -1.39 8.64 1.84
C LEU A 58 -1.71 9.45 3.11
N PHE A 59 -2.28 10.65 2.96
CA PHE A 59 -2.51 11.59 4.06
C PHE A 59 -3.98 11.86 4.41
N GLY A 60 -4.92 11.54 3.52
CA GLY A 60 -6.32 11.96 3.57
C GLY A 60 -7.26 10.85 3.97
N ASP A 61 -7.25 10.50 5.26
CA ASP A 61 -8.37 10.10 6.14
C ASP A 61 -7.89 9.16 7.25
N GLU A 62 -8.55 9.21 8.42
CA GLU A 62 -8.33 8.22 9.49
C GLU A 62 -8.67 6.78 9.02
N SER A 63 -9.56 6.61 8.04
CA SER A 63 -9.85 5.32 7.40
C SER A 63 -8.66 4.76 6.60
N ASN A 64 -7.78 5.62 6.07
CA ASN A 64 -6.55 5.19 5.41
C ASN A 64 -5.49 4.73 6.41
N GLY A 65 -5.66 5.05 7.70
CA GLY A 65 -4.83 4.50 8.79
C GLY A 65 -4.84 2.97 8.81
N VAL A 66 -5.98 2.35 8.46
CA VAL A 66 -6.11 0.89 8.32
C VAL A 66 -5.28 0.40 7.14
N GLN A 67 -5.45 0.97 5.95
CA GLN A 67 -4.70 0.59 4.74
C GLN A 67 -3.18 0.78 4.92
N MET A 68 -2.77 1.84 5.62
CA MET A 68 -1.37 2.10 5.95
C MET A 68 -0.84 1.13 7.00
N ALA A 69 -1.58 0.82 8.06
CA ALA A 69 -1.21 -0.21 9.03
C ALA A 69 -1.04 -1.58 8.36
N TRP A 70 -1.85 -1.91 7.36
CA TRP A 70 -1.72 -3.13 6.56
C TRP A 70 -0.44 -3.16 5.73
N ILE A 71 -0.05 -2.07 5.07
CA ILE A 71 1.24 -2.00 4.36
C ILE A 71 2.40 -2.21 5.34
N GLY A 72 2.28 -1.70 6.56
CA GLY A 72 3.22 -1.98 7.66
C GLY A 72 3.35 -3.44 8.02
N LEU A 73 2.18 -4.08 8.17
CA LEU A 73 2.10 -5.50 8.44
C LEU A 73 2.67 -6.33 7.28
N MET A 74 2.49 -5.89 6.03
CA MET A 74 3.10 -6.51 4.85
C MET A 74 4.62 -6.39 4.88
N VAL A 75 5.16 -5.21 5.21
CA VAL A 75 6.62 -5.00 5.36
C VAL A 75 7.20 -5.89 6.47
N GLN A 76 6.53 -5.99 7.63
CA GLN A 76 6.95 -6.93 8.67
C GLN A 76 6.86 -8.39 8.21
N SER A 77 5.81 -8.75 7.49
CA SER A 77 5.58 -10.11 6.97
C SER A 77 6.55 -10.50 5.86
N ALA A 78 7.12 -9.54 5.12
CA ALA A 78 8.16 -9.77 4.11
C ALA A 78 9.46 -10.35 4.69
N SER A 79 9.64 -10.27 6.01
CA SER A 79 10.73 -10.96 6.73
C SER A 79 10.57 -12.49 6.72
N SER A 80 9.39 -13.00 6.32
CA SER A 80 9.16 -14.42 6.06
C SER A 80 9.41 -14.74 4.57
N PRO A 81 10.37 -15.62 4.23
CA PRO A 81 10.68 -15.96 2.84
C PRO A 81 9.46 -16.40 2.02
N LYS A 82 8.52 -17.12 2.66
CA LYS A 82 7.31 -17.65 2.03
C LYS A 82 6.22 -16.59 1.77
N ALA A 83 6.16 -15.54 2.58
CA ALA A 83 5.22 -14.43 2.38
C ALA A 83 5.80 -13.40 1.39
N ALA A 84 7.13 -13.27 1.34
CA ALA A 84 7.82 -12.35 0.44
C ALA A 84 7.61 -12.66 -1.05
N ASP A 85 7.54 -13.93 -1.46
CA ASP A 85 7.26 -14.29 -2.86
C ASP A 85 5.85 -13.86 -3.29
N ILE A 86 4.87 -14.10 -2.43
CA ILE A 86 3.47 -13.75 -2.69
C ILE A 86 3.29 -12.24 -2.79
N LEU A 87 3.86 -11.51 -1.83
CA LEU A 87 3.81 -10.05 -1.81
C LEU A 87 4.51 -9.45 -3.04
N ARG A 88 5.65 -10.02 -3.45
CA ARG A 88 6.35 -9.59 -4.67
C ARG A 88 5.50 -9.79 -5.92
N HIS A 89 4.87 -10.96 -6.07
CA HIS A 89 4.04 -11.24 -7.23
C HIS A 89 2.79 -10.35 -7.27
N ALA A 90 2.11 -10.20 -6.14
CA ALA A 90 0.94 -9.31 -6.02
C ALA A 90 1.31 -7.86 -6.30
N ALA A 91 2.42 -7.36 -5.76
CA ALA A 91 2.88 -5.99 -6.02
C ALA A 91 3.24 -5.78 -7.50
N ALA A 92 3.91 -6.76 -8.12
CA ALA A 92 4.27 -6.69 -9.54
C ALA A 92 3.04 -6.58 -10.44
N GLU A 93 2.06 -7.47 -10.29
CA GLU A 93 0.89 -7.53 -11.17
C GLU A 93 -0.16 -6.46 -10.87
N ARG A 94 -0.34 -6.06 -9.61
CA ARG A 94 -1.45 -5.16 -9.21
C ARG A 94 -1.06 -3.70 -9.06
N PHE A 95 0.23 -3.42 -8.88
CA PHE A 95 0.74 -2.06 -8.69
C PHE A 95 1.74 -1.65 -9.77
N PHE A 96 2.88 -2.33 -9.86
CA PHE A 96 3.99 -1.88 -10.72
C PHE A 96 3.64 -1.93 -12.21
N LYS A 97 3.07 -3.04 -12.68
CA LYS A 97 2.74 -3.23 -14.08
C LYS A 97 1.63 -2.28 -14.57
N PRO A 98 0.47 -2.16 -13.88
CA PRO A 98 -0.55 -1.18 -14.26
C PRO A 98 -0.05 0.28 -14.22
N LEU A 99 0.77 0.62 -13.23
CA LEU A 99 1.34 1.96 -13.12
C LEU A 99 2.32 2.25 -14.25
N ALA A 100 3.21 1.31 -14.59
CA ALA A 100 4.14 1.46 -15.69
C ALA A 100 3.41 1.55 -17.04
N GLU A 101 2.41 0.70 -17.29
CA GLU A 101 1.57 0.77 -18.49
C GLU A 101 0.88 2.13 -18.63
N TRP A 102 0.35 2.67 -17.53
CA TRP A 102 -0.29 3.97 -17.51
C TRP A 102 0.68 5.14 -17.69
N ILE A 103 1.88 5.10 -17.09
CA ILE A 103 2.94 6.11 -17.29
C ILE A 103 3.38 6.10 -18.75
N GLY A 104 3.65 4.93 -19.31
CA GLY A 104 4.09 4.74 -20.68
C GLY A 104 5.47 5.35 -21.00
N GLY A 105 5.98 5.03 -22.18
CA GLY A 105 7.30 5.51 -22.63
C GLY A 105 8.49 4.69 -22.09
N ALA A 106 9.69 5.04 -22.54
CA ALA A 106 10.90 4.26 -22.28
C ALA A 106 11.33 4.22 -20.81
N ALA A 107 10.88 5.17 -19.99
CA ALA A 107 11.21 5.28 -18.58
C ALA A 107 10.06 4.83 -17.64
N ALA A 108 9.01 4.20 -18.17
CA ALA A 108 7.81 3.83 -17.40
C ALA A 108 8.12 2.98 -16.16
N GLU A 109 8.85 1.87 -16.32
CA GLU A 109 9.22 0.98 -15.21
C GLU A 109 10.11 1.67 -14.16
N PRO A 110 11.21 2.36 -14.53
CA PRO A 110 11.99 3.15 -13.57
C PRO A 110 11.17 4.19 -12.80
N LYS A 111 10.26 4.90 -13.48
CA LYS A 111 9.38 5.90 -12.85
C LYS A 111 8.41 5.27 -11.87
N ALA A 112 7.77 4.16 -12.24
CA ALA A 112 6.89 3.41 -11.36
C ALA A 112 7.62 2.93 -10.10
N ASN A 113 8.84 2.41 -10.26
CA ASN A 113 9.69 1.98 -9.14
C ASN A 113 10.09 3.13 -8.21
N LEU A 114 10.42 4.30 -8.76
CA LEU A 114 10.77 5.47 -7.97
C LEU A 114 9.58 6.01 -7.17
N ILE A 115 8.41 6.11 -7.80
CA ILE A 115 7.17 6.52 -7.13
C ILE A 115 6.83 5.56 -5.99
N ALA A 116 6.89 4.24 -6.24
CA ALA A 116 6.64 3.22 -5.22
C ALA A 116 7.60 3.34 -4.03
N SER A 117 8.88 3.60 -4.31
CA SER A 117 9.92 3.74 -3.29
C SER A 117 9.67 4.95 -2.38
N LEU A 118 9.25 6.08 -2.94
CA LEU A 118 8.91 7.29 -2.18
C LEU A 118 7.70 7.05 -1.27
N LEU A 119 6.64 6.46 -1.82
CA LEU A 119 5.43 6.13 -1.06
C LEU A 119 5.76 5.15 0.09
N MET A 120 6.46 4.06 -0.22
CA MET A 120 6.80 3.03 0.78
C MET A 120 7.71 3.59 1.88
N GLY A 121 8.72 4.40 1.51
CA GLY A 121 9.61 5.03 2.49
C GLY A 121 8.85 5.89 3.50
N LEU A 122 7.89 6.68 3.02
CA LEU A 122 7.07 7.53 3.88
C LEU A 122 6.11 6.73 4.77
N ILE A 123 5.53 5.64 4.24
CA ILE A 123 4.69 4.72 5.03
C ILE A 123 5.48 4.10 6.19
N ILE A 124 6.71 3.63 5.92
CA ILE A 124 7.59 3.03 6.93
C ILE A 124 7.98 4.06 8.00
N ILE A 125 8.34 5.28 7.59
CA ILE A 125 8.70 6.37 8.52
C ILE A 125 7.49 6.74 9.39
N ARG A 126 6.29 6.87 8.78
CA ARG A 126 5.05 7.20 9.49
C ARG A 126 4.75 6.20 10.61
N GLN A 127 4.86 4.90 10.31
CA GLN A 127 4.56 3.85 11.28
C GLN A 127 5.62 3.69 12.36
N SER A 128 6.90 3.79 12.00
CA SER A 128 8.00 3.55 12.95
C SER A 128 8.15 4.67 13.96
N THR A 129 7.88 5.91 13.54
CA THR A 129 8.08 7.09 14.40
C THR A 129 6.80 7.54 15.09
N GLY A 130 5.63 7.35 14.47
CA GLY A 130 4.38 7.99 14.93
C GLY A 130 4.42 9.52 14.88
N VAL A 131 5.48 10.12 14.32
CA VAL A 131 5.80 11.56 14.42
C VAL A 131 5.10 12.41 13.37
N LEU A 132 4.47 11.82 12.34
CA LEU A 132 3.65 12.57 11.38
C LEU A 132 2.29 13.04 11.94
N GLY A 133 2.25 13.37 13.24
CA GLY A 133 1.06 13.70 14.02
C GLY A 133 0.81 15.19 14.25
N SER A 134 1.64 16.11 13.73
CA SER A 134 1.30 17.54 13.71
C SER A 134 0.73 17.92 12.34
N THR A 135 -0.48 18.47 12.34
CA THR A 135 -1.23 18.83 11.13
C THR A 135 -0.42 19.75 10.20
N SER A 136 0.38 20.68 10.77
CA SER A 136 1.20 21.61 9.98
C SER A 136 2.38 20.97 9.26
N GLN A 137 3.01 19.93 9.80
CA GLN A 137 4.07 19.20 9.09
C GLN A 137 3.51 18.23 8.05
N ALA A 138 2.32 17.66 8.29
CA ALA A 138 1.65 16.79 7.35
C ALA A 138 1.28 17.51 6.04
N ASP A 139 0.80 18.75 6.13
CA ASP A 139 0.43 19.56 4.96
C ASP A 139 1.65 19.92 4.10
N LEU A 140 2.78 20.26 4.72
CA LEU A 140 4.03 20.55 3.99
C LEU A 140 4.59 19.29 3.34
N LEU A 141 4.61 18.16 4.05
CA LEU A 141 5.05 16.88 3.49
C LEU A 141 4.14 16.40 2.37
N PHE A 142 2.84 16.62 2.49
CA PHE A 142 1.87 16.37 1.43
C PHE A 142 2.22 17.17 0.17
N ALA A 143 2.43 18.48 0.30
CA ALA A 143 2.75 19.35 -0.83
C ALA A 143 4.06 18.95 -1.52
N MET A 144 5.10 18.70 -0.72
CA MET A 144 6.40 18.24 -1.22
C MET A 144 6.29 16.90 -1.95
N LEU A 145 5.57 15.92 -1.38
CA LEU A 145 5.39 14.62 -2.00
C LEU A 145 4.62 14.73 -3.31
N ALA A 146 3.56 15.53 -3.34
CA ALA A 146 2.75 15.74 -4.53
C ALA A 146 3.59 16.32 -5.68
N GLU A 147 4.41 17.34 -5.39
CA GLU A 147 5.30 17.96 -6.37
C GLU A 147 6.35 16.97 -6.89
N GLN A 148 7.01 16.22 -6.00
CA GLN A 148 8.04 15.26 -6.39
C GLN A 148 7.47 14.12 -7.26
N ILE A 149 6.32 13.57 -6.88
CA ILE A 149 5.66 12.53 -7.67
C ILE A 149 5.24 13.08 -9.04
N GLN A 150 4.68 14.29 -9.09
CA GLN A 150 4.27 14.91 -10.35
C GLN A 150 5.48 15.17 -11.26
N GLY A 151 6.61 15.64 -10.70
CA GLY A 151 7.85 15.82 -11.44
C GLY A 151 8.39 14.54 -12.07
N ILE A 152 8.22 13.38 -11.41
CA ILE A 152 8.60 12.07 -11.97
C ILE A 152 7.70 11.70 -13.16
N ILE A 153 6.41 12.00 -13.07
CA ILE A 153 5.45 11.74 -14.16
C ILE A 153 5.77 12.62 -15.36
N ASP A 154 6.08 13.89 -15.14
CA ASP A 154 6.23 14.91 -16.19
C ASP A 154 7.61 14.91 -16.89
N ALA A 155 8.64 14.33 -16.25
CA ALA A 155 10.02 14.24 -16.79
C ALA A 155 10.17 13.36 -18.05
#